data_AF-A0A1Q7B5I2-F1
#
_entry.id   AF-A0A1Q7B5I2-F1
#
_cell.length_a   1.000
_cell.length_b   1.000
_cell.length_c   1.000
_cell.angle_alpha   90.00
_cell.angle_beta   90.00
_cell.angle_gamma   90.00
#
_symmetry.space_group_name_H-M   'P 1'
#
loop_
_entity.id
_entity.type
_entity.pdbx_description
1 polymer ?
#
loop_
_entity_poly.entity_id
_entity_poly.type
_entity_poly.pdbx_seq_one_letter_code
_entity_poly.pdbx_strand_id
1 'polypeptide(L)'
;MNGWILERRLKMQKSNEISERVRPHILIRIIEDSDIPLGEEESKLQKIKGKVEHDENLSREDEVFLTRLVERAKDWQKGLNSSSDTEPDDTLSG
;
A
#
# COMPACT_ATOMS: atom_id res chain seq x y z
N MET A 1 -43.17 17.76 -12.18
CA MET A 1 -41.83 17.80 -12.82
C MET A 1 -40.76 17.45 -11.79
N ASN A 2 -40.56 16.14 -11.65
CA ASN A 2 -39.30 15.40 -11.49
C ASN A 2 -38.29 15.85 -10.41
N GLY A 3 -38.53 15.42 -9.17
CA GLY A 3 -37.54 15.36 -8.07
C GLY A 3 -36.41 14.33 -8.25
N TRP A 4 -36.08 13.95 -9.48
CA TRP A 4 -35.08 12.90 -9.81
C TRP A 4 -33.68 13.47 -10.05
N ILE A 5 -33.50 14.79 -9.98
CA ILE A 5 -32.23 15.47 -10.28
C ILE A 5 -31.41 15.74 -9.00
N LEU A 6 -32.05 15.72 -7.82
CA LEU A 6 -31.36 15.99 -6.53
C LEU A 6 -30.67 14.74 -5.95
N GLU A 7 -31.21 13.53 -6.16
CA GLU A 7 -30.61 12.28 -5.64
C GLU A 7 -29.29 11.90 -6.35
N ARG A 8 -29.11 12.29 -7.61
CA ARG A 8 -27.85 12.04 -8.31
C ARG A 8 -26.69 12.88 -7.81
N ARG A 9 -26.97 14.05 -7.23
CA ARG A 9 -25.93 14.98 -6.75
C ARG A 9 -25.45 14.63 -5.34
N LEU A 10 -26.30 14.05 -4.50
CA LEU A 10 -25.92 13.55 -3.17
C LEU A 10 -25.05 12.27 -3.25
N LYS A 11 -25.20 11.46 -4.30
CA LYS A 11 -24.35 10.27 -4.48
C LYS A 11 -22.92 10.59 -4.94
N MET A 12 -22.68 11.81 -5.42
CA MET A 12 -21.34 12.29 -5.80
C MET A 12 -20.63 13.09 -4.70
N GLN A 13 -21.29 13.41 -3.58
CA GLN A 13 -20.62 14.03 -2.42
C GLN A 13 -20.00 13.02 -1.45
N LYS A 14 -20.34 11.72 -1.55
CA LYS A 14 -19.71 10.67 -0.72
C LYS A 14 -18.44 10.08 -1.32
N SER A 15 -18.01 10.57 -2.48
CA SER A 15 -16.81 10.13 -3.20
C SER A 15 -15.71 11.19 -3.28
N ASN A 16 -15.90 12.37 -2.68
CA ASN A 16 -14.97 13.49 -2.81
C ASN A 16 -14.25 13.91 -1.51
N GLU A 17 -14.31 13.07 -0.47
CA GLU A 17 -13.32 13.12 0.62
C GLU A 17 -12.38 11.92 0.52
N ILE A 18 -11.96 11.60 -0.70
CA ILE A 18 -10.71 10.84 -0.91
C ILE A 18 -9.61 11.90 -0.88
N SER A 19 -9.45 12.51 0.30
CA SER A 19 -8.26 13.28 0.64
C SER A 19 -7.06 12.38 0.34
N GLU A 20 -6.02 12.99 -0.23
CA GLU A 20 -4.83 12.40 -0.86
C GLU A 20 -3.92 11.61 0.11
N ARG A 21 -4.51 10.73 0.91
CA ARG A 21 -3.85 9.71 1.71
C ARG A 21 -4.28 8.37 1.14
N VAL A 22 -3.33 7.67 0.50
CA VAL A 22 -3.54 6.30 0.06
C VAL A 22 -4.15 5.53 1.24
N ARG A 23 -5.36 5.00 1.04
CA ARG A 23 -6.09 4.37 2.15
C ARG A 23 -5.26 3.19 2.66
N PRO A 24 -5.17 2.97 3.99
CA PRO A 24 -4.33 1.92 4.56
C PRO A 24 -4.61 0.52 3.98
N HIS A 25 -5.87 0.24 3.65
CA HIS A 25 -6.25 -1.03 3.01
C HIS A 25 -5.57 -1.24 1.65
N ILE A 26 -5.30 -0.15 0.89
CA ILE A 26 -4.59 -0.24 -0.39
C ILE A 26 -3.13 -0.58 -0.13
N LEU A 27 -2.50 0.06 0.86
CA LEU A 27 -1.10 -0.21 1.22
C LEU A 27 -0.92 -1.67 1.65
N ILE A 28 -1.79 -2.16 2.54
CA ILE A 28 -1.77 -3.56 2.99
C ILE A 28 -1.91 -4.51 1.82
N ARG A 29 -2.86 -4.26 0.91
CA ARG A 29 -3.06 -5.10 -0.26
C ARG A 29 -1.83 -5.15 -1.18
N ILE A 30 -1.13 -4.03 -1.39
CA ILE A 30 0.10 -4.02 -2.20
C ILE A 30 1.18 -4.89 -1.55
N ILE A 31 1.31 -4.83 -0.23
CA ILE A 31 2.29 -5.63 0.52
C ILE A 31 1.97 -7.12 0.40
N GLU A 32 0.70 -7.50 0.61
CA GLU A 32 0.23 -8.89 0.47
C GLU A 32 0.41 -9.42 -0.96
N ASP A 33 0.09 -8.59 -1.98
CA ASP A 33 0.22 -8.97 -3.40
C ASP A 33 1.68 -9.15 -3.84
N SER A 34 2.61 -8.44 -3.19
CA SER A 34 4.03 -8.49 -3.52
C SER A 34 4.75 -9.70 -2.92
N ASP A 35 4.09 -10.45 -2.04
CA ASP A 35 4.59 -11.66 -1.37
C ASP A 35 6.00 -11.47 -0.75
N ILE A 36 6.24 -10.28 -0.18
CA ILE A 36 7.56 -10.00 0.39
C ILE A 36 7.79 -10.78 1.69
N PRO A 37 9.03 -11.23 1.95
CA PRO A 37 9.34 -11.89 3.22
C PRO A 37 9.32 -10.88 4.37
N LEU A 38 8.27 -10.93 5.20
CA LEU A 38 8.06 -10.01 6.32
C LEU A 38 8.64 -10.52 7.66
N GLY A 39 8.71 -11.83 7.87
CA GLY A 39 9.24 -12.41 9.13
C GLY A 39 8.51 -11.88 10.37
N GLU A 40 9.22 -11.18 11.25
CA GLU A 40 8.65 -10.58 12.47
C GLU A 40 7.67 -9.41 12.17
N GLU A 41 7.83 -8.76 11.02
CA GLU A 41 6.98 -7.64 10.58
C GLU A 41 5.57 -8.11 10.23
N GLU A 42 5.38 -9.40 9.91
CA GLU A 42 4.08 -9.98 9.57
C GLU A 42 3.08 -9.87 10.72
N SER A 43 3.51 -10.15 11.95
CA SER A 43 2.65 -10.04 13.14
C SER A 43 2.15 -8.60 13.34
N LYS A 44 3.01 -7.61 13.05
CA LYS A 44 2.64 -6.19 13.12
C LYS A 44 1.69 -5.81 11.98
N LEU A 45 1.94 -6.30 10.76
CA LEU A 45 1.07 -6.08 9.61
C LEU A 45 -0.33 -6.65 9.84
N GLN A 46 -0.46 -7.88 10.36
CA GLN A 46 -1.74 -8.50 10.70
C GLN A 46 -2.52 -7.68 11.75
N LYS A 47 -1.82 -7.15 12.76
CA LYS A 47 -2.43 -6.28 13.77
C LYS A 47 -2.96 -4.97 13.17
N ILE A 48 -2.20 -4.36 12.25
CA ILE A 48 -2.61 -3.16 11.53
C ILE A 48 -3.79 -3.47 10.59
N LYS A 49 -3.78 -4.63 9.92
CA LYS A 49 -4.88 -5.10 9.08
C LYS A 49 -6.18 -5.22 9.85
N GLY A 50 -6.17 -5.87 11.02
CA GLY A 50 -7.33 -5.94 11.89
C GLY A 50 -7.90 -4.56 12.24
N LYS A 51 -7.03 -3.61 12.63
CA LYS A 51 -7.46 -2.22 12.90
C LYS A 51 -8.14 -1.59 11.69
N VAL A 52 -7.56 -1.74 10.49
CA VAL A 52 -8.12 -1.19 9.24
C VAL A 52 -9.46 -1.85 8.89
N GLU A 53 -9.61 -3.16 9.11
CA GLU A 53 -10.89 -3.88 8.92
C GLU A 53 -11.98 -3.42 9.89
N HIS A 54 -11.60 -2.96 11.08
CA HIS A 54 -12.48 -2.37 12.07
C HIS A 54 -12.74 -0.86 11.89
N ASP A 55 -12.27 -0.26 10.77
CA ASP A 55 -12.31 1.19 10.53
C ASP A 55 -11.63 2.01 11.65
N GLU A 56 -10.67 1.42 12.37
CA GLU A 56 -9.88 2.11 13.38
C GLU A 56 -8.82 3.02 12.75
N ASN A 57 -8.56 4.15 13.42
CA ASN A 57 -7.48 5.05 13.03
C ASN A 57 -6.11 4.41 13.28
N LEU A 58 -5.28 4.38 12.24
CA LEU A 58 -3.89 4.02 12.36
C LEU A 58 -3.08 5.14 13.01
N SER A 59 -2.11 4.74 13.84
CA SER A 59 -1.11 5.69 14.35
C SER A 59 -0.17 6.09 13.22
N ARG A 60 0.50 7.25 13.35
CA ARG A 60 1.54 7.68 12.42
C ARG A 60 2.64 6.62 12.26
N GLU A 61 2.95 5.87 13.32
CA GLU A 61 3.90 4.77 13.28
C GLU A 61 3.43 3.60 12.40
N ASP A 62 2.13 3.31 12.41
CA ASP A 62 1.53 2.27 11.59
C ASP A 62 1.50 2.71 10.11
N GLU A 63 1.18 3.98 9.83
CA GLU A 63 1.24 4.55 8.47
C GLU A 63 2.66 4.53 7.89
N VAL A 64 3.67 4.92 8.69
CA VAL A 64 5.08 4.88 8.29
C VAL A 64 5.54 3.44 8.05
N PHE A 65 5.11 2.51 8.90
CA PHE A 65 5.42 1.09 8.75
C PHE A 65 4.85 0.52 7.43
N LEU A 66 3.57 0.78 7.14
CA LEU A 66 2.95 0.37 5.88
C LEU A 66 3.67 0.98 4.66
N THR A 67 4.03 2.26 4.74
CA THR A 67 4.75 2.94 3.66
C THR A 67 6.10 2.27 3.37
N ARG A 68 6.88 1.97 4.41
CA ARG A 68 8.17 1.27 4.29
C ARG A 68 8.02 -0.13 3.69
N LEU A 69 7.00 -0.87 4.10
CA LEU A 69 6.72 -2.18 3.54
C LEU A 69 6.31 -2.09 2.06
N VAL A 70 5.52 -1.09 1.67
CA VAL A 70 5.17 -0.85 0.27
C VAL A 70 6.41 -0.50 -0.56
N GLU A 71 7.32 0.32 -0.04
CA GLU A 71 8.59 0.61 -0.72
C GLU A 71 9.43 -0.66 -0.92
N ARG A 72 9.58 -1.46 0.15
CA ARG A 72 10.28 -2.76 0.09
C ARG A 72 9.60 -3.73 -0.88
N ALA A 73 8.27 -3.75 -0.91
CA ALA A 73 7.46 -4.54 -1.82
C ALA A 73 7.71 -4.18 -3.29
N LYS A 74 7.73 -2.89 -3.60
CA LYS A 74 8.10 -2.40 -4.93
C LYS A 74 9.55 -2.76 -5.29
N ASP A 75 10.48 -2.63 -4.35
CA ASP A 75 11.88 -2.97 -4.57
C ASP A 75 12.08 -4.47 -4.79
N TRP A 76 11.40 -5.30 -4.01
CA TRP A 76 11.37 -6.75 -4.17
C TRP A 76 10.84 -7.16 -5.54
N GLN A 77 9.68 -6.64 -5.93
CA GLN A 77 9.09 -6.90 -7.25
C GLN A 77 10.00 -6.41 -8.39
N LYS A 78 10.71 -5.28 -8.21
CA LYS A 78 11.73 -4.83 -9.15
C LYS A 78 12.92 -5.79 -9.21
N GLY A 79 13.46 -6.22 -8.07
CA GLY A 79 14.58 -7.15 -7.97
C GLY A 79 14.26 -8.53 -8.57
N LEU A 80 13.03 -9.03 -8.38
CA LEU A 80 12.54 -10.24 -9.05
C LEU A 80 12.49 -10.08 -10.57
N ASN A 81 12.04 -8.92 -11.06
CA ASN A 81 12.05 -8.62 -12.51
C ASN A 81 13.47 -8.35 -13.05
N SER A 82 14.36 -7.76 -12.25
CA SER A 82 15.75 -7.46 -12.59
C SER A 82 16.71 -8.62 -12.39
N SER A 83 16.29 -9.74 -11.77
CA SER A 83 17.13 -10.95 -11.65
C SER A 83 17.36 -11.67 -13.00
N SER A 84 16.83 -11.12 -14.09
CA SER A 84 17.17 -11.52 -15.46
C SER A 84 18.21 -10.62 -16.14
N ASP A 85 18.70 -9.57 -15.48
CA ASP A 85 19.75 -8.67 -15.98
C ASP A 85 20.95 -8.74 -15.03
N THR A 86 21.79 -9.74 -15.30
CA THR A 86 23.12 -9.83 -14.71
C THR A 86 24.00 -8.91 -15.52
N GLU A 87 24.60 -7.87 -14.92
CA GLU A 87 25.97 -7.45 -15.23
C GLU A 87 26.63 -6.90 -13.94
N PRO A 88 27.52 -7.67 -13.29
CA PRO A 88 28.50 -7.14 -12.36
C PRO A 88 29.69 -6.66 -13.18
N ASP A 89 29.70 -5.39 -13.58
CA ASP A 89 30.91 -4.71 -14.03
C ASP A 89 31.15 -3.62 -12.97
N ASP A 90 32.07 -3.81 -12.04
CA ASP A 90 33.42 -3.31 -12.24
C ASP A 90 34.38 -4.12 -11.36
N THR A 91 35.07 -5.08 -11.98
CA THR A 91 36.20 -5.78 -11.34
C THR A 91 37.48 -5.23 -11.98
N LEU A 92 38.29 -4.56 -11.16
CA LEU A 92 39.74 -4.35 -11.33
C LEU A 92 40.18 -3.43 -12.48
N SER A 93 40.32 -2.14 -12.18
CA SER A 93 41.44 -1.38 -12.75
C SER A 93 42.75 -1.92 -12.17
N GLY A 94 43.43 -2.76 -12.95
CA GLY A 94 44.84 -3.09 -12.77
C GLY A 94 45.77 -1.97 -13.24
#